data_AF-A0A0N9IAI8-F1
#
_entry.id   AF-A0A0N9IAI8-F1
#
_cell.length_a   1.000
_cell.length_b   1.000
_cell.length_c   1.000
_cell.angle_alpha   90.00
_cell.angle_beta   90.00
_cell.angle_gamma   90.00
#
_symmetry.space_group_name_H-M   'P 1'
#
loop_
_entity.id
_entity.type
_entity.pdbx_description
1 polymer ?
#
loop_
_entity_poly.entity_id
_entity_poly.type
_entity_poly.pdbx_seq_one_letter_code
_entity_poly.pdbx_strand_id
1 'polypeptide(L)'
;MVASVDLVTEFERAWADPRNTAIDLPPVDVNKVLRDRYDVDRDLVYTRTMMWDMETRKASAPDFYIPSVVRPGSARKWPSEDPDRFTRASQQRLWLDPDEFGLIIEHVQLGRAEQSIWFIGDTGHTTPDGHELVADRRQPLFHVRHWVDGDENEPLNRWRILHLTNRPDQQTIDFFAELGQNPYLRDFIEVHIREVLGYRLTRK
;
A
#
# COMPACT_ATOMS: atom_id res chain seq x y z
N MET A 1 16.34 -15.77 -19.36
CA MET A 1 15.94 -14.37 -19.14
C MET A 1 14.42 -14.33 -19.21
N VAL A 2 13.76 -14.28 -18.05
CA VAL A 2 12.32 -14.02 -17.97
C VAL A 2 12.14 -12.54 -18.31
N ALA A 3 11.29 -12.20 -19.27
CA ALA A 3 11.02 -10.80 -19.59
C ALA A 3 10.55 -10.09 -18.32
N SER A 4 11.19 -8.98 -17.92
CA SER A 4 10.70 -8.20 -16.80
C SER A 4 9.31 -7.67 -17.16
N VAL A 5 8.28 -8.11 -16.45
CA VAL A 5 6.92 -7.59 -16.61
C VAL A 5 6.98 -6.09 -16.35
N ASP A 6 6.42 -5.30 -17.27
CA ASP A 6 6.17 -3.89 -16.99
C ASP A 6 5.00 -3.79 -16.01
N LEU A 7 5.32 -3.50 -14.75
CA LEU A 7 4.35 -3.53 -13.65
C LEU A 7 3.24 -2.49 -13.83
N VAL A 8 3.53 -1.37 -14.48
CA VAL A 8 2.52 -0.33 -14.75
C VAL A 8 1.52 -0.84 -15.78
N THR A 9 2.02 -1.39 -16.89
CA THR A 9 1.16 -1.99 -17.93
C THR A 9 0.33 -3.15 -17.37
N GLU A 10 0.92 -4.00 -16.52
CA GLU A 10 0.18 -5.09 -15.86
C GLU A 10 -0.97 -4.55 -15.01
N PHE A 11 -0.70 -3.55 -14.18
CA PHE A 11 -1.73 -2.93 -13.35
C PHE A 11 -2.87 -2.37 -14.20
N GLU A 12 -2.58 -1.54 -15.20
CA GLU A 12 -3.61 -0.88 -16.00
C GLU A 12 -4.42 -1.90 -16.82
N ARG A 13 -3.77 -2.96 -17.34
CA ARG A 13 -4.47 -4.07 -18.01
C ARG A 13 -5.44 -4.77 -17.06
N ALA A 14 -4.96 -5.14 -15.88
CA ALA A 14 -5.77 -5.87 -14.91
C ALA A 14 -6.90 -4.98 -14.35
N TRP A 15 -6.65 -3.68 -14.17
CA TRP A 15 -7.63 -2.70 -13.72
C TRP A 15 -8.77 -2.52 -14.72
N ALA A 16 -8.48 -2.59 -16.02
CA ALA A 16 -9.46 -2.49 -17.08
C ALA A 16 -10.31 -3.77 -17.29
N ASP A 17 -9.93 -4.90 -16.68
CA ASP A 17 -10.67 -6.16 -16.80
C ASP A 17 -11.89 -6.17 -15.86
N PRO A 18 -13.13 -6.21 -16.40
CA PRO A 18 -14.35 -6.14 -15.60
C PRO A 18 -14.62 -7.39 -14.75
N ARG A 19 -13.83 -8.46 -14.93
CA ARG A 19 -13.93 -9.69 -14.10
C ARG A 19 -13.23 -9.52 -12.76
N ASN A 20 -12.26 -8.62 -12.69
CA ASN A 20 -11.54 -8.33 -11.46
C ASN A 20 -12.39 -7.48 -10.52
N THR A 21 -12.09 -7.56 -9.23
CA THR A 21 -12.72 -6.73 -8.22
C THR A 21 -11.87 -5.48 -8.03
N ALA A 22 -12.26 -4.39 -8.71
CA ALA A 22 -11.56 -3.11 -8.68
C ALA A 22 -12.17 -2.17 -7.64
N ILE A 23 -11.31 -1.56 -6.82
CA ILE A 23 -11.68 -0.68 -5.70
C ILE A 23 -10.86 0.59 -5.80
N ASP A 24 -11.54 1.73 -5.95
CA ASP A 24 -10.94 3.07 -5.92
C ASP A 24 -11.38 3.74 -4.62
N LEU A 25 -10.45 3.86 -3.65
CA LEU A 25 -10.77 4.44 -2.35
C LEU A 25 -10.86 5.96 -2.46
N PRO A 26 -11.76 6.61 -1.69
CA PRO A 26 -11.80 8.06 -1.63
C PRO A 26 -10.42 8.66 -1.29
N PRO A 27 -10.04 9.80 -1.92
CA PRO A 27 -8.83 10.49 -1.54
C PRO A 27 -8.87 10.93 -0.09
N VAL A 28 -7.74 10.81 0.61
CA VAL A 28 -7.59 11.35 1.95
C VAL A 28 -6.79 12.65 1.87
N ASP A 29 -7.45 13.78 2.12
CA ASP A 29 -6.77 15.05 2.39
C ASP A 29 -6.17 15.02 3.79
N VAL A 30 -4.85 14.86 3.87
CA VAL A 30 -4.17 14.65 5.15
C VAL A 30 -4.26 15.87 6.05
N ASN A 31 -4.11 17.08 5.51
CA ASN A 31 -4.12 18.29 6.33
C ASN A 31 -5.54 18.61 6.81
N LYS A 32 -6.57 18.32 6.01
CA LYS A 32 -7.94 18.41 6.48
C LYS A 32 -8.22 17.42 7.60
N VAL A 33 -7.85 16.15 7.45
CA VAL A 33 -8.08 15.14 8.49
C VAL A 33 -7.30 15.48 9.76
N LEU A 34 -6.05 15.94 9.66
CA LEU A 34 -5.27 16.41 10.81
C LEU A 34 -5.99 17.51 11.59
N ARG A 35 -6.48 18.56 10.90
CA ARG A 35 -7.22 19.65 11.54
C ARG A 35 -8.51 19.18 12.21
N ASP A 36 -9.27 18.35 11.50
CA ASP A 36 -10.62 17.97 11.91
C ASP A 36 -10.63 16.89 13.00
N ARG A 37 -9.62 16.01 13.06
CA ARG A 37 -9.67 14.74 13.83
C ARG A 37 -8.51 14.52 14.79
N TYR A 38 -7.50 15.38 14.78
CA TYR A 38 -6.32 15.21 15.63
C TYR A 38 -5.99 16.47 16.43
N ASP A 39 -5.42 16.25 17.61
CA ASP A 39 -4.61 17.22 18.32
C ASP A 39 -3.14 16.91 18.05
N VAL A 40 -2.42 17.90 17.54
CA VAL A 40 -0.97 17.85 17.27
C VAL A 40 -0.28 18.76 18.27
N ASP A 41 0.83 18.31 18.84
CA ASP A 41 1.56 19.04 19.90
C ASP A 41 2.18 20.37 19.45
N ARG A 42 2.37 20.56 18.14
CA ARG A 42 2.89 21.78 17.51
C ARG A 42 2.39 21.88 16.07
N ASP A 43 2.51 23.06 15.47
CA ASP A 43 2.05 23.31 14.10
C ASP A 43 2.65 22.32 13.09
N LEU A 44 1.78 21.63 12.37
CA LEU A 44 2.14 20.68 11.33
C LEU A 44 1.34 21.00 10.06
N VAL A 45 2.06 21.32 8.99
CA VAL A 45 1.56 21.25 7.61
C VAL A 45 2.22 20.04 6.97
N TYR A 46 1.46 18.96 6.80
CA TYR A 46 1.97 17.75 6.19
C TYR A 46 2.06 17.97 4.68
N THR A 47 3.26 17.87 4.11
CA THR A 47 3.45 18.28 2.72
C THR A 47 3.37 17.12 1.73
N ARG A 48 3.17 17.43 0.44
CA ARG A 48 3.23 16.45 -0.66
C ARG A 48 4.59 15.75 -0.70
N THR A 49 5.68 16.49 -0.48
CA THR A 49 7.03 15.92 -0.33
C THR A 49 7.11 14.92 0.83
N MET A 50 6.56 15.26 2.00
CA MET A 50 6.51 14.34 3.16
C MET A 50 5.64 13.11 2.87
N MET A 51 4.53 13.27 2.14
CA MET A 51 3.69 12.14 1.73
C MET A 51 4.45 11.19 0.81
N TRP A 52 5.17 11.73 -0.17
CA TRP A 52 5.95 10.91 -1.08
C TRP A 52 7.09 10.18 -0.38
N ASP A 53 7.85 10.86 0.49
CA ASP A 53 8.87 10.22 1.33
C ASP A 53 8.26 9.06 2.13
N MET A 54 7.14 9.30 2.81
CA MET A 54 6.41 8.26 3.54
C MET A 54 6.01 7.09 2.64
N GLU A 55 5.38 7.33 1.48
CA GLU A 55 4.92 6.26 0.58
C GLU A 55 6.10 5.38 0.14
N THR A 56 7.24 5.98 -0.21
CA THR A 56 8.46 5.24 -0.60
C THR A 56 9.04 4.42 0.56
N ARG A 57 9.05 4.96 1.79
CA ARG A 57 9.51 4.23 2.98
C ARG A 57 8.58 3.08 3.33
N LYS A 58 7.27 3.29 3.30
CA LYS A 58 6.24 2.25 3.52
C LYS A 58 6.35 1.13 2.49
N ALA A 59 6.59 1.46 1.22
CA ALA A 59 6.81 0.45 0.18
C ALA A 59 8.00 -0.46 0.52
N SER A 60 9.08 0.09 1.09
CA SER A 60 10.27 -0.65 1.49
C SER A 60 10.18 -1.39 2.83
N ALA A 61 9.41 -0.89 3.79
CA ALA A 61 9.36 -1.40 5.17
C ALA A 61 7.92 -1.49 5.71
N PRO A 62 7.04 -2.29 5.09
CA PRO A 62 5.62 -2.28 5.42
C PRO A 62 5.33 -2.75 6.85
N ASP A 63 6.13 -3.66 7.40
CA ASP A 63 5.98 -4.16 8.77
C ASP A 63 6.22 -3.10 9.87
N PHE A 64 6.91 -2.00 9.54
CA PHE A 64 7.02 -0.82 10.40
C PHE A 64 5.84 0.15 10.22
N TYR A 65 5.45 0.42 8.97
CA TYR A 65 4.47 1.48 8.66
C TYR A 65 3.00 1.02 8.78
N ILE A 66 2.70 -0.25 8.58
CA ILE A 66 1.34 -0.79 8.63
C ILE A 66 1.25 -2.02 9.56
N PRO A 67 1.60 -1.89 10.85
CA PRO A 67 1.62 -3.02 11.79
C PRO A 67 0.24 -3.62 12.07
N SER A 68 -0.84 -2.89 11.75
CA SER A 68 -2.20 -3.42 11.77
C SER A 68 -2.45 -4.44 10.66
N VAL A 69 -1.72 -4.35 9.53
CA VAL A 69 -1.86 -5.23 8.37
C VAL A 69 -0.72 -6.24 8.28
N VAL A 70 0.52 -5.82 8.55
CA VAL A 70 1.72 -6.63 8.33
C VAL A 70 2.34 -7.04 9.66
N ARG A 71 2.67 -8.33 9.79
CA ARG A 71 3.31 -8.86 10.99
C ARG A 71 4.69 -8.20 11.17
N PRO A 72 4.97 -7.58 12.33
CA PRO A 72 6.27 -6.96 12.60
C PRO A 72 7.44 -7.93 12.36
N GLY A 73 8.48 -7.47 11.68
CA GLY A 73 9.70 -8.24 11.39
C GLY A 73 9.54 -9.31 10.31
N SER A 74 8.38 -9.42 9.66
CA SER A 74 8.13 -10.43 8.62
C SER A 74 8.53 -9.99 7.21
N ALA A 75 8.78 -8.69 7.00
CA ALA A 75 9.05 -8.16 5.68
C ALA A 75 10.46 -8.54 5.20
N ARG A 76 10.54 -9.05 3.97
CA ARG A 76 11.78 -9.32 3.24
C ARG A 76 11.73 -8.60 1.91
N LYS A 77 12.88 -8.13 1.44
CA LYS A 77 13.02 -7.37 0.20
C LYS A 77 14.22 -7.85 -0.59
N TRP A 78 14.03 -7.98 -1.90
CA TRP A 78 15.06 -8.30 -2.88
C TRP A 78 15.12 -7.19 -3.93
N PRO A 79 16.18 -6.36 -3.94
CA PRO A 79 16.32 -5.30 -4.92
C PRO A 79 16.49 -5.87 -6.33
N SER A 80 16.04 -5.11 -7.34
CA SER A 80 16.39 -5.38 -8.73
C SER A 80 17.60 -4.54 -9.17
N GLU A 81 18.04 -4.67 -10.42
CA GLU A 81 19.06 -3.79 -11.00
C GLU A 81 18.57 -2.34 -11.14
N ASP A 82 17.26 -2.15 -11.35
CA ASP A 82 16.61 -0.85 -11.32
C ASP A 82 16.35 -0.44 -9.86
N PRO A 83 16.91 0.70 -9.37
CA PRO A 83 16.76 1.13 -7.99
C PRO A 83 15.32 1.47 -7.61
N ASP A 84 14.46 1.73 -8.58
CA ASP A 84 13.04 1.99 -8.38
C ASP A 84 12.20 0.72 -8.48
N ARG A 85 12.83 -0.46 -8.60
CA ARG A 85 12.15 -1.75 -8.62
C ARG A 85 12.74 -2.74 -7.62
N PHE A 86 11.86 -3.48 -6.97
CA PHE A 86 12.24 -4.57 -6.06
C PHE A 86 11.08 -5.56 -5.88
N THR A 87 11.40 -6.77 -5.45
CA THR A 87 10.39 -7.72 -4.96
C THR A 87 10.38 -7.68 -3.45
N ARG A 88 9.20 -7.77 -2.83
CA ARG A 88 9.07 -7.96 -1.38
C ARG A 88 8.13 -9.10 -1.06
N ALA A 89 8.32 -9.69 0.10
CA ALA A 89 7.38 -10.63 0.67
C ALA A 89 7.17 -10.33 2.15
N SER A 90 5.95 -10.52 2.65
CA SER A 90 5.62 -10.25 4.06
C SER A 90 4.40 -11.06 4.51
N GLN A 91 4.31 -11.33 5.81
CA GLN A 91 3.12 -11.94 6.40
C GLN A 91 2.10 -10.84 6.65
N GLN A 92 0.99 -10.86 5.92
CA GLN A 92 -0.08 -9.86 6.02
C GLN A 92 -1.38 -10.52 6.51
N ARG A 93 -2.18 -9.77 7.28
CA ARG A 93 -3.54 -10.18 7.63
C ARG A 93 -4.35 -10.39 6.36
N LEU A 94 -5.19 -11.42 6.34
CA LEU A 94 -6.14 -11.61 5.24
C LEU A 94 -7.25 -10.56 5.36
N TRP A 95 -7.68 -9.99 4.24
CA TRP A 95 -8.62 -8.86 4.26
C TRP A 95 -9.95 -9.20 4.92
N LEU A 96 -10.52 -10.36 4.57
CA LEU A 96 -11.82 -10.83 5.09
C LEU A 96 -11.70 -11.75 6.32
N ASP A 97 -10.47 -12.06 6.74
CA ASP A 97 -10.17 -12.88 7.91
C ASP A 97 -8.96 -12.28 8.65
N PRO A 98 -9.15 -11.13 9.31
CA PRO A 98 -8.03 -10.34 9.79
C PRO A 98 -7.24 -11.05 10.90
N ASP A 99 -7.78 -12.05 11.58
CA ASP A 99 -7.06 -12.78 12.63
C ASP A 99 -5.98 -13.73 12.08
N GLU A 100 -6.07 -14.06 10.78
CA GLU A 100 -5.17 -14.95 10.08
C GLU A 100 -4.13 -14.19 9.27
N PHE A 101 -2.89 -14.71 9.24
CA PHE A 101 -1.83 -14.19 8.38
C PHE A 101 -1.56 -15.12 7.20
N GLY A 102 -1.33 -14.53 6.04
CA GLY A 102 -0.86 -15.20 4.83
C GLY A 102 0.41 -14.55 4.28
N LEU A 103 1.25 -15.34 3.60
CA LEU A 103 2.40 -14.81 2.87
C LEU A 103 1.93 -14.09 1.60
N ILE A 104 2.22 -12.80 1.50
CA ILE A 104 1.98 -11.99 0.30
C ILE A 104 3.33 -11.66 -0.33
N ILE A 105 3.40 -11.81 -1.66
CA ILE A 105 4.58 -11.53 -2.48
C ILE A 105 4.18 -10.45 -3.49
N GLU A 106 4.95 -9.37 -3.58
CA GLU A 106 4.66 -8.23 -4.45
C GLU A 106 5.93 -7.79 -5.19
N HIS A 107 5.81 -7.58 -6.50
CA HIS A 107 6.76 -6.82 -7.28
C HIS A 107 6.40 -5.34 -7.21
N VAL A 108 7.37 -4.51 -6.86
CA VAL A 108 7.17 -3.10 -6.56
C VAL A 108 7.91 -2.25 -7.58
N GLN A 109 7.24 -1.21 -8.09
CA GLN A 109 7.85 -0.16 -8.91
C GLN A 109 7.51 1.21 -8.36
N LEU A 110 8.53 2.05 -8.17
CA LEU A 110 8.42 3.46 -7.78
C LEU A 110 8.41 4.34 -9.03
N GLY A 111 7.33 5.08 -9.22
CA GLY A 111 7.20 6.13 -10.22
C GLY A 111 7.51 7.49 -9.62
N ARG A 112 8.76 7.95 -9.74
CA ARG A 112 9.20 9.19 -9.08
C ARG A 112 8.60 10.46 -9.68
N ALA A 113 8.37 10.50 -10.98
CA ALA A 113 7.87 11.69 -11.66
C ALA A 113 6.38 11.93 -11.35
N GLU A 114 5.62 10.85 -11.28
CA GLU A 114 4.19 10.77 -11.03
C GLU A 114 3.86 10.56 -9.55
N GLN A 115 4.88 10.36 -8.70
CA GLN A 115 4.76 10.00 -7.28
C GLN A 115 3.73 8.90 -7.04
N SER A 116 3.86 7.84 -7.83
CA SER A 116 3.03 6.63 -7.77
C SER A 116 3.88 5.42 -7.39
N ILE A 117 3.28 4.43 -6.75
CA ILE A 117 3.91 3.14 -6.46
C ILE A 117 2.94 2.05 -6.87
N TRP A 118 3.43 1.10 -7.66
CA TRP A 118 2.69 -0.10 -8.06
C TRP A 118 3.20 -1.30 -7.31
N PHE A 119 2.28 -2.12 -6.83
CA PHE A 119 2.52 -3.40 -6.17
C PHE A 119 1.76 -4.46 -6.96
N ILE A 120 2.47 -5.38 -7.60
CA ILE A 120 1.90 -6.48 -8.38
C ILE A 120 2.08 -7.76 -7.59
N GLY A 121 0.99 -8.28 -7.03
CA GLY A 121 0.97 -9.57 -6.34
C GLY A 121 1.34 -10.72 -7.29
N ASP A 122 2.13 -11.68 -6.79
CA ASP A 122 2.51 -12.90 -7.51
C ASP A 122 2.20 -14.15 -6.67
N THR A 123 1.97 -15.28 -7.35
CA THR A 123 1.74 -16.59 -6.75
C THR A 123 2.98 -17.21 -6.11
N GLY A 124 4.18 -16.77 -6.51
CA GLY A 124 5.44 -17.29 -6.00
C GLY A 124 6.65 -16.44 -6.39
N HIS A 125 7.79 -16.70 -5.77
CA HIS A 125 9.05 -16.03 -6.09
C HIS A 125 10.24 -16.90 -5.67
N THR A 126 11.15 -17.15 -6.61
CA THR A 126 12.46 -17.73 -6.30
C THR A 126 13.39 -16.62 -5.82
N THR A 127 13.87 -16.72 -4.59
CA THR A 127 14.83 -15.77 -4.01
C THR A 127 16.22 -15.93 -4.65
N PRO A 128 17.12 -14.94 -4.51
CA PRO A 128 18.47 -15.01 -5.09
C PRO A 128 19.33 -16.18 -4.60
N ASP A 129 19.08 -16.69 -3.39
CA ASP A 129 19.71 -17.88 -2.82
C ASP A 129 19.00 -19.19 -3.22
N GLY A 130 18.00 -19.12 -4.10
CA GLY A 130 17.34 -20.28 -4.71
C GLY A 130 16.17 -20.86 -3.90
N HIS A 131 15.71 -20.17 -2.85
CA HIS A 131 14.53 -20.60 -2.10
C HIS A 131 13.24 -20.21 -2.82
N GLU A 132 12.32 -21.17 -2.95
CA GLU A 132 10.99 -20.92 -3.49
C GLU A 132 10.05 -20.40 -2.40
N LEU A 133 9.44 -19.24 -2.65
CA LEU A 133 8.34 -18.70 -1.86
C LEU A 133 7.03 -18.94 -2.61
N VAL A 134 5.98 -19.28 -1.87
CA VAL A 134 4.64 -19.50 -2.43
C VAL A 134 3.66 -18.62 -1.66
N ALA A 135 2.95 -17.74 -2.37
CA ALA A 135 1.95 -16.88 -1.78
C ALA A 135 0.76 -17.69 -1.24
N ASP A 136 0.16 -17.19 -0.17
CA ASP A 136 -1.07 -17.75 0.37
C ASP A 136 -2.21 -17.58 -0.64
N ARG A 137 -3.08 -18.59 -0.74
CA ARG A 137 -4.18 -18.64 -1.73
C ARG A 137 -5.57 -18.51 -1.10
N ARG A 138 -5.65 -18.29 0.22
CA ARG A 138 -6.92 -18.11 0.95
C ARG A 138 -7.61 -16.79 0.63
N GLN A 139 -6.89 -15.83 0.06
CA GLN A 139 -7.47 -14.64 -0.57
C GLN A 139 -6.98 -14.52 -2.02
N PRO A 140 -7.74 -13.84 -2.90
CA PRO A 140 -7.29 -13.58 -4.25
C PRO A 140 -5.96 -12.83 -4.28
N LEU A 141 -5.12 -13.12 -5.28
CA LEU A 141 -4.01 -12.23 -5.60
C LEU A 141 -4.54 -10.83 -5.85
N PHE A 142 -3.75 -9.83 -5.49
CA PHE A 142 -4.16 -8.45 -5.67
C PHE A 142 -3.01 -7.59 -6.17
N HIS A 143 -3.38 -6.48 -6.79
CA HIS A 143 -2.49 -5.43 -7.21
C HIS A 143 -2.92 -4.14 -6.53
N VAL A 144 -1.96 -3.28 -6.23
CA VAL A 144 -2.22 -2.01 -5.57
C VAL A 144 -1.47 -0.90 -6.28
N ARG A 145 -2.12 0.25 -6.41
CA ARG A 145 -1.49 1.50 -6.76
C ARG A 145 -1.72 2.50 -5.64
N HIS A 146 -0.65 3.02 -5.08
CA HIS A 146 -0.69 4.21 -4.23
C HIS A 146 -0.14 5.39 -5.02
N TRP A 147 -0.69 6.57 -4.84
CA TRP A 147 -0.07 7.77 -5.36
C TRP A 147 -0.37 8.99 -4.51
N VAL A 148 0.47 10.00 -4.71
CA VAL A 148 0.32 11.31 -4.11
C VAL A 148 -0.29 12.25 -5.15
N ASP A 149 -1.39 12.88 -4.78
CA ASP A 149 -2.11 13.87 -5.57
C ASP A 149 -2.23 15.18 -4.76
N GLY A 150 -2.81 16.24 -5.34
CA GLY A 150 -2.92 17.56 -4.70
C GLY A 150 -1.61 18.36 -4.65
N ASP A 151 -1.67 19.53 -4.01
CA ASP A 151 -0.57 20.49 -3.97
C ASP A 151 0.36 20.26 -2.77
N GLU A 152 1.52 20.95 -2.74
CA GLU A 152 2.52 20.78 -1.68
C GLU A 152 1.94 20.90 -0.28
N ASN A 153 1.00 21.81 -0.05
CA ASN A 153 0.41 22.05 1.28
C ASN A 153 -1.00 21.44 1.45
N GLU A 154 -1.52 20.74 0.45
CA GLU A 154 -2.82 20.06 0.49
C GLU A 154 -2.71 18.68 -0.18
N PRO A 155 -1.84 17.79 0.33
CA PRO A 155 -1.59 16.52 -0.34
C PRO A 155 -2.74 15.55 -0.12
N LEU A 156 -3.11 14.87 -1.21
CA LEU A 156 -4.14 13.85 -1.24
C LEU A 156 -3.47 12.48 -1.34
N ASN A 157 -3.76 11.59 -0.38
CA ASN A 157 -3.37 10.19 -0.45
C ASN A 157 -4.42 9.41 -1.25
N ARG A 158 -3.99 8.71 -2.30
CA ARG A 158 -4.87 8.02 -3.23
C ARG A 158 -4.51 6.56 -3.39
N TRP A 159 -5.52 5.70 -3.43
CA TRP A 159 -5.35 4.25 -3.40
C TRP A 159 -6.31 3.57 -4.36
N ARG A 160 -5.75 2.69 -5.17
CA ARG A 160 -6.50 1.72 -5.98
C ARG A 160 -6.05 0.32 -5.61
N ILE A 161 -7.01 -0.55 -5.37
CA ILE A 161 -6.79 -1.95 -5.02
C ILE A 161 -7.57 -2.79 -6.02
N LEU A 162 -6.92 -3.81 -6.56
CA LEU A 162 -7.49 -4.70 -7.53
C LEU A 162 -7.29 -6.14 -7.08
N HIS A 163 -8.36 -6.88 -6.82
CA HIS A 163 -8.27 -8.32 -6.61
C HIS A 163 -8.49 -9.05 -7.94
N LEU A 164 -7.57 -9.96 -8.26
CA LEU A 164 -7.64 -10.81 -9.44
C LEU A 164 -8.69 -11.89 -9.23
N THR A 165 -9.87 -11.67 -9.80
CA THR A 165 -11.06 -12.51 -9.61
C THR A 165 -11.68 -12.87 -10.96
N ASN A 166 -12.54 -13.89 -10.98
CA ASN A 166 -13.27 -14.26 -12.20
C ASN A 166 -14.60 -13.49 -12.37
N ARG A 167 -15.04 -12.83 -11.31
CA ARG A 167 -16.17 -11.90 -11.25
C ARG A 167 -15.96 -10.95 -10.06
N PRO A 168 -16.49 -9.73 -10.08
CA PRO A 168 -16.45 -8.84 -8.92
C PRO A 168 -17.00 -9.51 -7.66
N ASP A 169 -16.27 -9.40 -6.56
CA ASP A 169 -16.64 -9.92 -5.25
C ASP A 169 -17.21 -8.82 -4.36
N GLN A 170 -18.52 -8.88 -4.10
CA GLN A 170 -19.23 -7.85 -3.35
C GLN A 170 -18.75 -7.77 -1.90
N GLN A 171 -18.40 -8.89 -1.27
CA GLN A 171 -17.95 -8.88 0.12
C GLN A 171 -16.64 -8.09 0.27
N THR A 172 -15.71 -8.28 -0.68
CA THR A 172 -14.47 -7.51 -0.75
C THR A 172 -14.75 -6.02 -1.02
N ILE A 173 -15.66 -5.70 -1.94
CA ILE A 173 -16.05 -4.31 -2.22
C ILE A 173 -16.60 -3.62 -0.96
N ASP A 174 -17.53 -4.27 -0.25
CA ASP A 174 -18.17 -3.71 0.94
C ASP A 174 -17.17 -3.48 2.06
N PHE A 175 -16.26 -4.44 2.28
CA PHE A 175 -15.17 -4.32 3.26
C PHE A 175 -14.31 -3.08 3.00
N PHE A 176 -13.89 -2.86 1.75
CA PHE A 176 -13.08 -1.69 1.42
C PHE A 176 -13.87 -0.38 1.39
N ALA A 177 -15.16 -0.43 1.09
CA ALA A 177 -16.03 0.73 1.22
C ALA A 177 -16.11 1.20 2.68
N GLU A 178 -16.24 0.28 3.64
CA GLU A 178 -16.20 0.59 5.08
C GLU A 178 -14.83 1.12 5.50
N LEU A 179 -13.74 0.47 5.05
CA LEU A 179 -12.37 0.93 5.33
C LEU A 179 -12.16 2.37 4.81
N GLY A 180 -12.67 2.69 3.63
CA GLY A 180 -12.60 4.02 3.02
C GLY A 180 -13.41 5.10 3.75
N GLN A 181 -14.31 4.72 4.65
CA GLN A 181 -15.10 5.65 5.47
C GLN A 181 -14.44 5.98 6.80
N ASN A 182 -13.29 5.38 7.13
CA ASN A 182 -12.58 5.69 8.38
C ASN A 182 -12.24 7.19 8.43
N PRO A 183 -12.73 7.94 9.44
CA PRO A 183 -12.53 9.38 9.50
C PRO A 183 -11.09 9.77 9.87
N TYR A 184 -10.30 8.83 10.37
CA TYR A 184 -8.94 9.04 10.83
C TYR A 184 -7.92 8.83 9.69
N LEU A 185 -6.70 9.32 9.88
CA LEU A 185 -5.59 9.02 9.00
C LEU A 185 -5.34 7.51 8.96
N ARG A 186 -4.93 7.02 7.79
CA ARG A 186 -4.45 5.66 7.64
C ARG A 186 -3.18 5.47 8.48
N ASP A 187 -3.03 4.31 9.09
CA ASP A 187 -2.00 4.04 10.11
C ASP A 187 -0.58 4.43 9.70
N PHE A 188 -0.19 4.21 8.45
CA PHE A 188 1.14 4.57 7.96
C PHE A 188 1.43 6.07 7.94
N ILE A 189 0.41 6.91 7.79
CA ILE A 189 0.56 8.36 7.87
C ILE A 189 0.78 8.74 9.33
N GLU A 190 0.00 8.16 10.25
CA GLU A 190 0.22 8.39 11.68
C GLU A 190 1.60 7.92 12.15
N VAL A 191 2.04 6.74 11.71
CA VAL A 191 3.37 6.20 12.03
C VAL A 191 4.45 7.13 11.49
N HIS A 192 4.34 7.61 10.25
CA HIS A 192 5.32 8.55 9.71
C HIS A 192 5.40 9.83 10.53
N ILE A 193 4.26 10.42 10.86
CA ILE A 193 4.23 11.67 11.62
C ILE A 193 4.79 11.46 13.04
N ARG A 194 4.46 10.36 13.71
CA ARG A 194 4.94 10.07 15.07
C ARG A 194 6.41 9.67 15.11
N GLU A 195 6.75 8.64 14.35
CA GLU A 195 8.02 7.94 14.50
C GLU A 195 9.15 8.52 13.64
N VAL A 196 8.82 9.19 12.54
CA VAL A 196 9.82 9.77 11.62
C VAL A 196 9.91 11.28 11.77
N LEU A 197 8.77 11.97 11.79
CA LEU A 197 8.73 13.43 11.94
C LEU A 197 8.77 13.88 13.42
N GLY A 198 8.55 12.96 14.37
CA GLY A 198 8.69 13.22 15.81
C GLY A 198 7.60 14.12 16.39
N TYR A 199 6.39 14.13 15.83
CA TYR A 199 5.24 14.85 16.38
C TYR A 199 4.40 13.93 17.26
N ARG A 200 3.71 14.50 18.24
CA ARG A 200 2.71 13.75 19.02
C ARG A 200 1.33 13.99 18.42
N LEU A 201 0.63 12.89 18.12
CA LEU A 201 -0.73 12.91 17.60
C LEU A 201 -1.66 12.21 18.56
N THR A 202 -2.76 12.88 18.89
CA THR A 202 -3.88 12.30 19.66
C THR A 202 -5.14 12.39 18.81
N ARG A 203 -5.85 11.27 18.65
CA ARG A 203 -7.17 11.26 17.99
C ARG A 203 -8.20 11.96 18.88
N LYS A 204 -9.02 12.82 18.28
CA LYS A 204 -10.19 13.46 18.92
C LYS A 204 -11.40 12.54 18.94
#